data_AF-A0A1X7SS36-F1
#
_entry.id   AF-A0A1X7SS36-F1
#
_cell.length_a   1.000
_cell.length_b   1.000
_cell.length_c   1.000
_cell.angle_alpha   90.00
_cell.angle_beta   90.00
_cell.angle_gamma   90.00
#
_symmetry.space_group_name_H-M   'P 1'
#
loop_
_entity.id
_entity.type
_entity.pdbx_description
1 polymer ?
#
loop_
_entity_poly.entity_id
_entity_poly.type
_entity_poly.pdbx_seq_one_letter_code
_entity_poly.pdbx_strand_id
1 'polypeptide(L)'
;MSQVLDIRTIKEIGIINTKITKDVILSLSHKITNNTSLETLGFSYDSINDDGVSALTQSLINNKTITGLYLHNNPDITSTSAQSLAELLLYNHTLSFLSLDGTNIDTDGVLVLMESLRTNNTLRGLWLDKKHKQTCSSLPYYKTIEKKLVFE
;
A
#
# COMPACT_ATOMS: atom_id res chain seq x y z
N MET A 1 -15.62 -13.38 3.50
CA MET A 1 -14.16 -13.28 3.27
C MET A 1 -13.33 -14.41 3.90
N SER A 2 -13.59 -14.84 5.15
CA SER A 2 -12.65 -15.73 5.87
C SER A 2 -12.35 -17.06 5.18
N GLN A 3 -13.33 -17.69 4.52
CA GLN A 3 -13.16 -18.94 3.76
C GLN A 3 -12.52 -18.75 2.37
N VAL A 4 -12.62 -17.54 1.80
CA VAL A 4 -12.10 -17.26 0.45
C VAL A 4 -10.57 -17.34 0.45
N LEU A 5 -9.92 -16.80 1.47
CA LEU A 5 -8.45 -16.87 1.59
C LEU A 5 -7.91 -18.25 1.99
N ASP A 6 -8.77 -19.20 2.35
CA ASP A 6 -8.38 -20.60 2.54
C ASP A 6 -8.19 -21.31 1.19
N ILE A 7 -8.74 -20.74 0.11
CA ILE A 7 -8.53 -21.21 -1.26
C ILE A 7 -7.14 -20.75 -1.74
N ARG A 8 -6.16 -21.66 -1.66
CA ARG A 8 -4.75 -21.45 -2.00
C ARG A 8 -4.45 -21.30 -3.51
N THR A 9 -5.47 -21.02 -4.31
CA THR A 9 -5.33 -20.76 -5.76
C THR A 9 -5.69 -19.34 -6.13
N ILE A 10 -6.32 -18.58 -5.24
CA ILE A 10 -6.68 -17.18 -5.52
C ILE A 10 -5.42 -16.33 -5.60
N LYS A 11 -5.32 -15.57 -6.69
CA LYS A 11 -4.21 -14.66 -7.01
C LYS A 11 -4.53 -13.20 -6.74
N GLU A 12 -5.79 -12.80 -6.86
CA GLU A 12 -6.19 -11.41 -6.75
C GLU A 12 -7.50 -11.27 -5.98
N ILE A 13 -7.57 -10.26 -5.11
CA ILE A 13 -8.78 -9.83 -4.44
C ILE A 13 -8.89 -8.31 -4.57
N GLY A 14 -10.05 -7.85 -5.02
CA GLY A 14 -10.41 -6.44 -5.07
C GLY A 14 -11.69 -6.17 -4.28
N ILE A 15 -11.71 -5.09 -3.49
CA ILE A 15 -12.88 -4.56 -2.80
C ILE A 15 -13.07 -3.13 -3.28
N ILE A 16 -14.20 -2.85 -3.89
CA ILE A 16 -14.45 -1.62 -4.63
C ILE A 16 -15.79 -1.06 -4.18
N ASN A 17 -15.83 0.25 -3.90
CA ASN A 17 -17.06 0.96 -3.56
C ASN A 17 -17.83 0.31 -2.40
N THR A 18 -17.10 -0.18 -1.40
CA THR A 18 -17.67 -0.88 -0.23
C THR A 18 -16.83 -0.61 1.01
N LYS A 19 -17.36 0.19 1.94
CA LYS A 19 -16.68 0.46 3.21
C LYS A 19 -16.55 -0.81 4.04
N ILE A 20 -15.33 -1.29 4.21
CA ILE A 20 -15.07 -2.48 5.04
C ILE A 20 -15.11 -2.08 6.51
N THR A 21 -15.70 -2.94 7.34
CA THR A 21 -15.66 -2.75 8.79
C THR A 21 -14.30 -3.16 9.36
N LYS A 22 -13.98 -2.65 10.54
CA LYS A 22 -12.76 -3.01 11.28
C LYS A 22 -12.59 -4.52 11.45
N ASP A 23 -13.68 -5.24 11.75
CA ASP A 23 -13.61 -6.70 11.95
C ASP A 23 -13.26 -7.44 10.66
N VAL A 24 -13.80 -6.98 9.51
CA VAL A 24 -13.50 -7.57 8.20
C VAL A 24 -12.04 -7.36 7.84
N ILE A 25 -11.50 -6.15 8.03
CA ILE A 25 -10.09 -5.87 7.69
C ILE A 25 -9.11 -6.60 8.61
N LEU A 26 -9.42 -6.74 9.91
CA LEU A 26 -8.61 -7.52 10.83
C LEU A 26 -8.62 -9.02 10.47
N SER A 27 -9.79 -9.57 10.17
CA SER A 27 -9.92 -10.97 9.73
C SER A 27 -9.14 -11.24 8.45
N LEU A 28 -9.24 -10.32 7.49
CA LEU A 28 -8.50 -10.39 6.23
C LEU A 28 -6.99 -10.31 6.46
N SER A 29 -6.53 -9.33 7.24
CA SER A 29 -5.11 -9.11 7.57
C SER A 29 -4.49 -10.35 8.21
N HIS A 30 -5.18 -10.96 9.18
CA HIS A 30 -4.70 -12.19 9.83
C HIS A 30 -4.51 -13.35 8.83
N LYS A 31 -5.42 -13.50 7.87
CA LYS A 31 -5.33 -14.54 6.83
C LYS A 31 -4.23 -14.26 5.80
N ILE A 32 -4.01 -12.99 5.48
CA ILE A 32 -2.95 -12.56 4.54
C ILE A 32 -1.55 -12.94 5.05
N THR A 33 -1.29 -12.84 6.36
CA THR A 33 0.04 -13.11 6.93
C THR A 33 0.63 -14.45 6.50
N ASN A 34 -0.22 -15.49 6.40
CA ASN A 34 0.19 -16.85 6.02
C ASN A 34 -0.36 -17.28 4.65
N ASN A 35 -0.93 -16.37 3.87
CA ASN A 35 -1.38 -16.69 2.53
C ASN A 35 -0.17 -16.82 1.60
N THR A 36 -0.20 -17.85 0.75
CA THR A 36 0.92 -18.25 -0.12
C THR A 36 0.55 -18.25 -1.60
N SER A 37 -0.64 -17.77 -1.94
CA SER A 37 -1.16 -17.77 -3.31
C SER A 37 -1.49 -16.38 -3.81
N LEU A 38 -1.99 -15.50 -2.93
CA LEU A 38 -2.44 -14.16 -3.23
C LEU A 38 -1.23 -13.29 -3.59
N GLU A 39 -1.33 -12.65 -4.76
CA GLU A 39 -0.32 -11.80 -5.36
C GLU A 39 -0.75 -10.34 -5.38
N THR A 40 -2.07 -10.08 -5.50
CA THR A 40 -2.62 -8.74 -5.62
C THR A 40 -3.78 -8.51 -4.65
N LEU A 41 -3.74 -7.37 -3.97
CA LEU A 41 -4.79 -6.91 -3.08
C LEU A 41 -5.18 -5.46 -3.41
N GLY A 42 -6.46 -5.23 -3.69
CA GLY A 42 -6.98 -3.92 -4.06
C GLY A 42 -8.13 -3.46 -3.15
N PHE A 43 -8.07 -2.20 -2.74
CA PHE A 43 -9.17 -1.48 -2.09
C PHE A 43 -9.31 -0.14 -2.80
N SER A 44 -10.50 0.20 -3.27
CA SER A 44 -10.72 1.48 -3.95
C SER A 44 -12.11 2.04 -3.74
N TYR A 45 -12.24 3.35 -3.94
CA TYR A 45 -13.51 4.09 -3.81
C TYR A 45 -14.13 3.90 -2.42
N ASP A 46 -13.61 4.62 -1.43
CA ASP A 46 -14.13 4.67 -0.05
C ASP A 46 -14.20 3.29 0.66
N SER A 47 -13.33 2.36 0.26
CA SER A 47 -13.37 0.98 0.76
C SER A 47 -12.55 0.77 2.03
N ILE A 48 -11.53 1.60 2.29
CA ILE A 48 -10.63 1.44 3.43
C ILE A 48 -10.19 2.81 3.99
N ASN A 49 -9.78 2.81 5.26
CA ASN A 49 -9.28 3.98 6.00
C ASN A 49 -7.92 3.69 6.65
N ASP A 50 -7.36 4.67 7.36
CA ASP A 50 -6.06 4.56 8.04
C ASP A 50 -5.92 3.34 8.97
N ASP A 51 -6.93 3.05 9.79
CA ASP A 51 -6.93 1.87 10.68
C ASP A 51 -6.79 0.57 9.88
N GLY A 52 -7.50 0.48 8.75
CA GLY A 52 -7.43 -0.65 7.86
C GLY A 52 -6.07 -0.79 7.19
N VAL A 53 -5.47 0.32 6.75
CA VAL A 53 -4.12 0.33 6.17
C VAL A 53 -3.09 -0.14 7.19
N SER A 54 -3.14 0.37 8.42
CA SER A 54 -2.25 -0.03 9.51
C SER A 54 -2.32 -1.54 9.81
N ALA A 55 -3.54 -2.11 9.84
CA ALA A 55 -3.73 -3.54 10.03
C ALA A 55 -3.13 -4.36 8.85
N LEU A 56 -3.35 -3.93 7.62
CA LEU A 56 -2.81 -4.59 6.43
C LEU A 56 -1.29 -4.55 6.39
N THR A 57 -0.68 -3.38 6.60
CA THR A 57 0.78 -3.21 6.54
C THR A 57 1.47 -4.11 7.55
N GLN A 58 0.91 -4.26 8.76
CA GLN A 58 1.45 -5.15 9.79
C GLN A 58 1.51 -6.61 9.34
N SER A 59 0.48 -7.09 8.64
CA SER A 59 0.46 -8.44 8.07
C SER A 59 1.37 -8.59 6.86
N LEU A 60 1.49 -7.53 6.06
CA LEU A 60 2.26 -7.55 4.81
C LEU A 60 3.76 -7.50 5.03
N ILE A 61 4.28 -6.93 6.13
CA ILE A 61 5.73 -6.85 6.41
C ILE A 61 6.45 -8.19 6.17
N ASN A 62 5.86 -9.30 6.62
CA ASN A 62 6.44 -10.63 6.47
C ASN A 62 5.87 -11.46 5.30
N ASN A 63 4.83 -10.98 4.62
CA ASN A 63 4.23 -11.71 3.51
C ASN A 63 5.19 -11.77 2.31
N LYS A 64 5.30 -12.97 1.72
CA LYS A 64 6.26 -13.28 0.63
C LYS A 64 5.60 -13.52 -0.73
N THR A 65 4.32 -13.22 -0.88
CA THR A 65 3.59 -13.48 -2.13
C THR A 65 2.92 -12.26 -2.73
N ILE A 66 2.45 -11.32 -1.90
CA ILE A 66 1.78 -10.11 -2.39
C ILE A 66 2.81 -9.17 -3.00
N THR A 67 2.65 -8.94 -4.29
CA THR A 67 3.49 -8.06 -5.11
C THR A 67 2.76 -6.75 -5.45
N GLY A 68 1.43 -6.70 -5.40
CA GLY A 68 0.64 -5.50 -5.64
C GLY A 68 -0.33 -5.16 -4.52
N LEU A 69 -0.23 -3.93 -4.01
CA LEU A 69 -1.18 -3.33 -3.07
C LEU A 69 -1.75 -2.04 -3.67
N TYR A 70 -3.03 -2.05 -4.01
CA TYR A 70 -3.71 -0.90 -4.62
C TYR A 70 -4.68 -0.30 -3.63
N LEU A 71 -4.47 0.97 -3.25
CA LEU A 71 -5.26 1.69 -2.25
C LEU A 71 -5.82 3.02 -2.80
N HIS A 72 -5.91 3.15 -4.12
CA HIS A 72 -6.32 4.41 -4.74
C HIS A 72 -7.77 4.79 -4.45
N ASN A 73 -8.07 6.08 -4.58
CA ASN A 73 -9.42 6.63 -4.40
C ASN A 73 -10.02 6.28 -3.01
N ASN A 74 -9.19 6.32 -1.97
CA ASN A 74 -9.63 6.19 -0.58
C ASN A 74 -9.26 7.48 0.19
N PRO A 75 -10.16 8.48 0.22
CA PRO A 75 -9.90 9.75 0.91
C PRO A 75 -9.76 9.60 2.43
N ASP A 76 -10.23 8.51 3.02
CA ASP A 76 -10.06 8.19 4.44
C ASP A 76 -8.65 7.61 4.76
N ILE A 77 -7.75 7.50 3.77
CA ILE A 77 -6.32 7.27 3.97
C ILE A 77 -5.62 8.62 4.03
N THR A 78 -5.06 8.96 5.17
CA THR A 78 -4.39 10.23 5.46
C THR A 78 -2.91 10.00 5.82
N SER A 79 -2.19 11.07 6.14
CA SER A 79 -0.81 11.00 6.63
C SER A 79 -0.65 10.17 7.91
N THR A 80 -1.73 9.82 8.60
CA THR A 80 -1.72 8.85 9.71
C THR A 80 -1.16 7.49 9.27
N SER A 81 -1.41 7.07 8.02
CA SER A 81 -0.88 5.83 7.44
C SER A 81 0.57 5.93 6.96
N ALA A 82 1.18 7.12 6.92
CA ALA A 82 2.48 7.31 6.29
C ALA A 82 3.59 6.47 6.94
N GLN A 83 3.61 6.40 8.27
CA GLN A 83 4.61 5.64 9.00
C GLN A 83 4.49 4.13 8.77
N SER A 84 3.27 3.58 8.81
CA SER A 84 3.05 2.13 8.63
C SER A 84 3.33 1.68 7.18
N LEU A 85 2.99 2.52 6.20
CA LEU A 85 3.36 2.32 4.80
C LEU A 85 4.88 2.44 4.60
N ALA A 86 5.54 3.40 5.25
CA ALA A 86 6.99 3.54 5.18
C ALA A 86 7.73 2.36 5.80
N GLU A 87 7.24 1.82 6.91
CA GLU A 87 7.77 0.59 7.51
C GLU A 87 7.55 -0.62 6.60
N LEU A 88 6.38 -0.74 5.96
CA LEU A 88 6.14 -1.76 4.95
C LEU A 88 7.19 -1.67 3.83
N LEU A 89 7.44 -0.47 3.29
CA LEU A 89 8.47 -0.27 2.27
C LEU A 89 9.89 -0.57 2.78
N LEU A 90 10.19 -0.31 4.04
CA LEU A 90 11.52 -0.55 4.59
C LEU A 90 11.81 -2.06 4.78
N TYR A 91 10.82 -2.82 5.28
CA TYR A 91 11.02 -4.21 5.72
C TYR A 91 10.47 -5.26 4.76
N ASN A 92 9.49 -4.93 3.93
CA ASN A 92 8.98 -5.86 2.94
C ASN A 92 9.83 -5.80 1.66
N HIS A 93 10.31 -6.97 1.23
CA HIS A 93 11.13 -7.16 0.03
C HIS A 93 10.42 -8.01 -1.04
N THR A 94 9.08 -7.98 -1.04
CA THR A 94 8.22 -8.71 -1.97
C THR A 94 7.38 -7.74 -2.80
N LEU A 95 6.85 -6.70 -2.16
CA LEU A 95 5.97 -5.72 -2.75
C LEU A 95 6.69 -4.98 -3.87
N SER A 96 6.07 -5.00 -5.04
CA SER A 96 6.56 -4.40 -6.28
C SER A 96 5.72 -3.19 -6.69
N PHE A 97 4.44 -3.14 -6.34
CA PHE A 97 3.51 -2.09 -6.72
C PHE A 97 2.69 -1.61 -5.53
N LEU A 98 2.64 -0.28 -5.34
CA LEU A 98 1.84 0.40 -4.32
C LEU A 98 1.12 1.60 -4.96
N SER A 99 -0.20 1.67 -4.86
CA SER A 99 -0.97 2.81 -5.38
C SER A 99 -1.67 3.55 -4.25
N LEU A 100 -1.44 4.85 -4.18
CA LEU A 100 -1.94 5.78 -3.16
C LEU A 100 -2.52 7.07 -3.79
N ASP A 101 -2.67 7.11 -5.11
CA ASP A 101 -3.36 8.18 -5.84
C ASP A 101 -4.84 8.28 -5.40
N GLY A 102 -5.39 9.48 -5.33
CA GLY A 102 -6.73 9.71 -4.80
C GLY A 102 -6.87 9.45 -3.30
N THR A 103 -5.78 9.59 -2.52
CA THR A 103 -5.79 9.58 -1.05
C THR A 103 -5.54 10.97 -0.48
N ASN A 104 -5.74 11.14 0.82
CA ASN A 104 -5.48 12.38 1.57
C ASN A 104 -4.14 12.35 2.31
N ILE A 105 -3.16 11.56 1.85
CA ILE A 105 -1.78 11.68 2.32
C ILE A 105 -1.25 13.04 1.85
N ASP A 106 -0.80 13.87 2.78
CA ASP A 106 -0.24 15.17 2.48
C ASP A 106 1.24 15.09 2.06
N THR A 107 1.84 16.25 1.81
CA THR A 107 3.24 16.36 1.41
C THR A 107 4.21 15.78 2.45
N ASP A 108 3.95 15.97 3.74
CA ASP A 108 4.82 15.48 4.81
C ASP A 108 4.73 13.95 4.91
N GLY A 109 3.51 13.40 4.80
CA GLY A 109 3.30 11.95 4.71
C GLY A 109 4.02 11.32 3.51
N VAL A 110 3.99 11.98 2.35
CA VAL A 110 4.74 11.52 1.17
C VAL A 110 6.25 11.56 1.42
N LEU A 111 6.78 12.60 2.07
CA LEU A 111 8.20 12.68 2.40
C LEU A 111 8.67 11.52 3.29
N VAL A 112 7.83 11.09 4.25
CA VAL A 112 8.10 9.90 5.07
C VAL A 112 8.23 8.63 4.20
N LEU A 113 7.35 8.46 3.21
CA LEU A 113 7.45 7.34 2.25
C LEU A 113 8.72 7.41 1.40
N MET A 114 9.12 8.60 0.96
CA MET A 114 10.30 8.79 0.11
C MET A 114 11.60 8.37 0.81
N GLU A 115 11.70 8.60 2.12
CA GLU A 115 12.89 8.21 2.89
C GLU A 115 13.05 6.68 2.95
N SER A 116 11.96 5.92 3.16
CA SER A 116 11.99 4.46 3.06
C SER A 116 12.22 3.96 1.64
N LEU A 117 11.62 4.63 0.64
CA LEU A 117 11.75 4.24 -0.77
C LEU A 117 13.19 4.36 -1.29
N ARG A 118 13.99 5.25 -0.69
CA ARG A 118 15.40 5.47 -1.03
C ARG A 118 16.23 4.20 -0.96
N THR A 119 15.98 3.34 0.03
CA THR A 119 16.73 2.09 0.26
C THR A 119 15.96 0.84 -0.16
N ASN A 120 14.64 0.93 -0.36
CA ASN A 120 13.85 -0.17 -0.89
C ASN A 120 14.26 -0.51 -2.33
N ASN A 121 14.68 -1.75 -2.60
CA ASN A 121 15.10 -2.19 -3.94
C ASN A 121 14.09 -3.09 -4.66
N THR A 122 12.90 -3.28 -4.09
CA THR A 122 11.89 -4.22 -4.58
C THR A 122 10.74 -3.52 -5.27
N LEU A 123 10.31 -2.37 -4.73
CA LEU A 123 9.25 -1.55 -5.29
C LEU A 123 9.67 -1.02 -6.67
N ARG A 124 8.77 -1.21 -7.63
CA ARG A 124 8.90 -0.84 -9.04
C ARG A 124 7.93 0.27 -9.44
N GLY A 125 6.80 0.38 -8.75
CA GLY A 125 5.83 1.45 -8.97
C GLY A 125 5.19 1.91 -7.65
N LEU A 126 5.21 3.23 -7.44
CA LEU A 126 4.50 3.95 -6.42
C LEU A 126 3.66 5.04 -7.12
N TRP A 127 2.34 4.85 -7.15
CA TRP A 127 1.41 5.83 -7.72
C TRP A 127 1.01 6.82 -6.65
N LEU A 128 1.15 8.11 -6.96
CA LEU A 128 0.81 9.25 -6.11
C LEU A 128 0.04 10.28 -6.93
N ASP A 129 -0.65 11.19 -6.25
CA ASP A 129 -1.26 12.34 -6.91
C ASP A 129 -0.21 13.24 -7.58
N LYS A 130 -0.54 13.80 -8.76
CA LYS A 130 0.24 14.85 -9.45
C LYS A 130 0.69 16.00 -8.56
N LYS A 131 -0.08 16.35 -7.53
CA LYS A 131 0.26 17.42 -6.57
C LYS A 131 1.59 17.19 -5.84
N HIS A 132 2.02 15.93 -5.67
CA HIS A 132 3.26 15.59 -4.97
C HIS A 132 4.50 15.56 -5.87
N LYS A 133 4.34 15.68 -7.19
CA LYS A 133 5.46 15.56 -8.16
C LYS A 133 6.57 16.54 -7.87
N GLN A 134 6.23 17.81 -7.65
CA GLN A 134 7.21 18.86 -7.40
C GLN A 134 8.02 18.56 -6.13
N THR A 135 7.34 18.21 -5.03
CA THR A 135 7.98 17.83 -3.77
C THR A 135 8.95 16.67 -3.97
N CYS A 136 8.52 15.57 -4.57
CA CYS A 136 9.37 14.40 -4.78
C CYS A 136 10.58 14.74 -5.65
N SER A 137 10.38 15.50 -6.73
CA SER A 137 11.45 15.88 -7.67
C SER A 137 12.50 16.82 -7.08
N SER A 138 12.17 17.50 -5.98
CA SER A 138 13.07 18.39 -5.26
C SER A 138 14.03 17.69 -4.30
N LEU A 139 13.80 16.40 -4.02
CA LEU A 139 14.64 15.63 -3.10
C LEU A 139 16.05 15.43 -3.66
N PRO A 140 17.10 15.55 -2.82
CA PRO A 140 18.49 15.42 -3.26
C PRO A 140 18.82 14.04 -3.85
N TYR A 141 18.05 13.01 -3.49
CA TYR A 141 18.18 11.63 -3.98
C TYR A 141 17.09 11.23 -4.98
N TYR A 142 16.33 12.19 -5.54
CA TYR A 142 15.22 11.90 -6.46
C TYR A 142 15.62 10.96 -7.60
N LYS A 143 16.83 11.12 -8.17
CA LYS A 143 17.34 10.24 -9.24
C LYS A 143 17.39 8.75 -8.88
N THR A 144 17.52 8.41 -7.61
CA THR A 144 17.51 7.02 -7.13
C THR A 144 16.11 6.42 -7.14
N ILE A 145 15.07 7.25 -7.00
CA ILE A 145 13.68 6.82 -6.86
C ILE A 145 12.80 7.20 -8.06
N GLU A 146 13.25 8.08 -8.96
CA GLU A 146 12.42 8.69 -10.02
C GLU A 146 11.72 7.66 -10.90
N LYS A 147 12.40 6.55 -11.20
CA LYS A 147 11.86 5.46 -12.05
C LYS A 147 10.79 4.62 -11.36
N LYS A 148 10.67 4.73 -10.03
CA LYS A 148 9.67 4.03 -9.23
C LYS A 148 8.40 4.87 -9.04
N LEU A 149 8.45 6.17 -9.33
CA LEU A 149 7.34 7.08 -9.04
C LEU A 149 6.47 7.29 -10.28
N VAL A 150 5.16 7.16 -10.11
CA VAL A 150 4.15 7.46 -11.12
C VAL A 150 3.19 8.49 -10.52
N PHE A 151 2.79 9.49 -11.33
CA PHE A 151 1.97 10.61 -10.89
C PHE A 151 0.71 10.71 -11.75
N GLU A 152 -0.46 10.48 -11.16
CA GLU A 152 -1.79 10.51 -11.81
C GLU A 152 -2.62 11.76 -11.48
#